data_AF-A0A058ZXI9-F1
#
_entry.id   AF-A0A058ZXI9-F1
#
_cell.length_a   1.000
_cell.length_b   1.000
_cell.length_c   1.000
_cell.angle_alpha   90.00
_cell.angle_beta   90.00
_cell.angle_gamma   90.00
#
_symmetry.space_group_name_H-M   'P 1'
#
loop_
_entity.id
_entity.type
_entity.pdbx_description
1 polymer ?
#
loop_
_entity_poly.entity_id
_entity_poly.type
_entity_poly.pdbx_seq_one_letter_code
_entity_poly.pdbx_strand_id
1 'polypeptide(L)'
;MAGLTAYVGFFEICSPKKGETVFISAASGAVGQLAGQFVKSFNCYVVGSAGSKEKVDLLKNKFRFDDAFNYKEEPDLDAALKW
;
A
#
# COMPACT_ATOMS: atom_id res chain seq x y z
N MET A 1 1.06 -8.20 -16.95
CA MET A 1 1.73 -8.94 -15.85
C MET A 1 1.42 -8.35 -14.47
N ALA A 2 1.55 -7.02 -14.27
CA ALA A 2 1.43 -6.40 -12.95
C ALA A 2 0.16 -6.75 -12.14
N GLY A 3 -1.01 -6.82 -12.79
CA GLY A 3 -2.26 -7.19 -12.12
C GLY A 3 -2.29 -8.63 -11.60
N LEU A 4 -1.80 -9.59 -12.39
CA LEU A 4 -1.71 -10.99 -11.97
C LEU A 4 -0.72 -11.15 -10.80
N THR A 5 0.42 -10.44 -10.86
CA THR A 5 1.39 -10.40 -9.76
C THR A 5 0.76 -9.87 -8.48
N ALA A 6 0.02 -8.76 -8.55
CA ALA A 6 -0.68 -8.19 -7.40
C ALA A 6 -1.74 -9.15 -6.83
N TYR A 7 -2.51 -9.80 -7.71
CA TYR A 7 -3.56 -10.74 -7.31
C TYR A 7 -2.98 -11.95 -6.59
N VAL A 8 -2.01 -12.65 -7.21
CA VAL A 8 -1.40 -13.85 -6.63
C VAL A 8 -0.67 -13.50 -5.33
N GLY A 9 0.09 -12.40 -5.31
CA GLY A 9 0.78 -11.97 -4.09
C GLY A 9 -0.19 -11.73 -2.93
N PHE A 10 -1.28 -11.00 -3.18
CA PHE A 10 -2.23 -10.70 -2.12
C PHE A 10 -3.10 -11.89 -1.73
N PHE A 11 -3.81 -12.52 -2.67
CA PHE A 11 -4.81 -13.55 -2.33
C PHE A 11 -4.21 -14.93 -2.05
N GLU A 12 -3.17 -15.34 -2.78
CA GLU A 12 -2.62 -16.70 -2.66
C GLU A 12 -1.44 -16.77 -1.68
N ILE A 13 -0.56 -15.76 -1.68
CA ILE A 13 0.66 -15.78 -0.84
C ILE A 13 0.40 -15.19 0.54
N CYS A 14 -0.16 -13.98 0.63
CA CYS A 14 -0.37 -13.31 1.91
C CYS A 14 -1.51 -13.93 2.75
N SER A 15 -2.46 -14.64 2.13
CA SER A 15 -3.62 -15.25 2.80
C SER A 15 -4.32 -14.29 3.79
N PRO A 16 -4.77 -13.12 3.31
CA PRO A 16 -5.21 -12.01 4.16
C PRO A 16 -6.46 -12.36 4.94
N LYS A 17 -6.59 -11.78 6.13
CA LYS A 17 -7.84 -11.80 6.91
C LYS A 17 -8.43 -10.41 7.01
N LYS A 18 -9.76 -10.36 6.98
CA LYS A 18 -10.52 -9.11 7.14
C LYS A 18 -10.10 -8.40 8.42
N GLY A 19 -9.86 -7.09 8.32
CA GLY A 19 -9.46 -6.25 9.46
C GLY A 19 -7.97 -6.31 9.81
N GLU A 20 -7.17 -7.12 9.12
CA GLU A 20 -5.71 -7.04 9.24
C GLU A 20 -5.17 -5.75 8.62
N THR A 21 -3.93 -5.46 8.98
CA THR A 21 -3.23 -4.29 8.46
C THR A 21 -2.09 -4.68 7.53
N VAL A 22 -2.01 -3.98 6.40
CA VAL A 22 -1.10 -4.31 5.31
C VAL A 22 -0.28 -3.08 4.95
N PHE A 23 1.03 -3.28 4.88
CA PHE A 23 1.96 -2.29 4.37
C PHE A 23 2.41 -2.65 2.95
N ILE A 24 2.43 -1.67 2.05
CA ILE A 24 2.91 -1.83 0.67
C ILE A 24 4.03 -0.82 0.39
N SER A 25 5.23 -1.33 0.12
CA SER A 25 6.32 -0.50 -0.41
C SER A 25 6.16 -0.21 -1.90
N ALA A 26 6.67 0.92 -2.38
CA ALA A 26 6.53 1.35 -3.78
C ALA A 26 5.07 1.33 -4.26
N ALA A 27 4.15 1.73 -3.37
CA ALA A 27 2.72 1.51 -3.51
C ALA A 27 2.10 2.26 -4.69
N SER A 28 2.72 3.33 -5.18
CA SER A 28 2.25 4.05 -6.37
C SER A 28 2.66 3.38 -7.70
N GLY A 29 3.40 2.26 -7.65
CA GLY A 29 3.88 1.54 -8.83
C GLY A 29 2.80 0.64 -9.46
N ALA A 30 3.09 0.07 -10.63
CA ALA A 30 2.12 -0.70 -11.41
C ALA A 30 1.48 -1.87 -10.64
N VAL A 31 2.27 -2.59 -9.82
CA VAL A 31 1.79 -3.70 -8.98
C VAL A 31 1.17 -3.17 -7.68
N GLY A 32 1.90 -2.29 -6.97
CA GLY A 32 1.50 -1.78 -5.66
C GLY A 32 0.15 -1.07 -5.65
N GLN A 33 -0.16 -0.31 -6.70
CA GLN A 33 -1.43 0.43 -6.78
C GLN A 33 -2.63 -0.53 -6.91
N LEU A 34 -2.43 -1.69 -7.53
CA LEU A 34 -3.47 -2.71 -7.69
C LEU A 34 -3.60 -3.53 -6.42
N ALA A 35 -2.47 -3.95 -5.84
CA ALA A 35 -2.45 -4.68 -4.57
C ALA A 35 -3.16 -3.89 -3.47
N GLY A 36 -2.88 -2.58 -3.33
CA GLY A 36 -3.54 -1.76 -2.30
C GLY A 36 -5.05 -1.63 -2.50
N GLN A 37 -5.52 -1.55 -3.75
CA GLN A 37 -6.96 -1.54 -4.03
C GLN A 37 -7.62 -2.89 -3.71
N PHE A 38 -6.92 -4.01 -3.88
CA PHE A 38 -7.39 -5.31 -3.41
C PHE A 38 -7.47 -5.37 -1.89
N VAL A 39 -6.45 -4.88 -1.19
CA VAL A 39 -6.43 -4.79 0.30
C VAL A 39 -7.64 -3.97 0.80
N LYS A 40 -7.87 -2.79 0.21
CA LYS A 40 -9.05 -1.97 0.54
C LYS A 40 -10.36 -2.70 0.28
N SER A 41 -10.48 -3.38 -0.85
CA SER A 41 -11.69 -4.13 -1.22
C SER A 41 -11.92 -5.34 -0.30
N PHE A 42 -10.86 -5.90 0.28
CA PHE A 42 -10.92 -6.98 1.27
C PHE A 42 -11.16 -6.48 2.70
N ASN A 43 -11.40 -5.18 2.87
CA ASN A 43 -11.73 -4.53 4.13
C ASN A 43 -10.63 -4.70 5.21
N CYS A 44 -9.39 -4.60 4.75
CA CYS A 44 -8.17 -4.42 5.55
C CYS A 44 -7.79 -2.94 5.61
N TYR A 45 -6.95 -2.58 6.58
CA TYR A 45 -6.32 -1.26 6.63
C TYR A 45 -5.02 -1.30 5.82
N VAL A 46 -4.77 -0.31 4.97
CA VAL A 46 -3.60 -0.29 4.08
C VAL A 46 -2.81 1.00 4.20
N VAL A 47 -1.50 0.84 4.39
CA VAL A 47 -0.52 1.94 4.38
C VAL A 47 0.46 1.73 3.22
N GLY A 48 0.75 2.79 2.48
CA GLY A 48 1.66 2.75 1.34
C GLY A 48 2.85 3.67 1.49
N SER A 49 4.06 3.24 1.09
CA SER A 49 5.19 4.16 0.91
C SER A 49 5.45 4.49 -0.55
N ALA A 50 5.76 5.75 -0.83
CA ALA A 50 6.15 6.23 -2.15
C ALA A 50 7.31 7.23 -2.06
N GLY A 51 7.89 7.60 -3.21
CA GLY A 51 9.12 8.40 -3.26
C GLY A 51 8.93 9.89 -3.59
N SER A 52 7.70 10.40 -3.53
CA SER A 52 7.38 11.83 -3.69
C SER A 52 6.01 12.16 -3.09
N LYS A 53 5.82 13.42 -2.68
CA LYS A 53 4.53 13.92 -2.17
C LYS A 53 3.35 13.68 -3.14
N GLU A 54 3.54 13.96 -4.42
CA GLU A 54 2.51 13.72 -5.45
C GLU A 54 2.06 12.25 -5.49
N LYS A 55 2.99 11.30 -5.34
CA LYS A 55 2.66 9.88 -5.29
C LYS A 55 1.93 9.50 -4.01
N VAL A 56 2.27 10.12 -2.89
CA VAL A 56 1.54 9.94 -1.62
C VAL A 56 0.11 10.46 -1.75
N ASP A 57 -0.08 11.64 -2.34
CA ASP A 57 -1.40 12.22 -2.60
C ASP A 57 -2.23 11.33 -3.55
N LEU A 58 -1.59 10.73 -4.56
CA LEU A 58 -2.23 9.77 -5.46
C LEU A 58 -2.72 8.52 -4.70
N LEU A 59 -1.91 7.99 -3.78
CA LEU A 59 -2.26 6.82 -2.96
C LEU A 59 -3.50 7.09 -2.09
N LYS A 60 -3.50 8.21 -1.36
CA LYS A 60 -4.60 8.59 -0.46
C LYS A 60 -5.87 8.94 -1.22
N ASN A 61 -5.78 9.82 -2.22
CA ASN A 61 -6.96 10.42 -2.85
C ASN A 61 -7.53 9.58 -3.99
N LYS A 62 -6.67 8.99 -4.84
CA LYS A 62 -7.13 8.24 -6.02
C LYS A 62 -7.29 6.75 -5.73
N PHE A 63 -6.31 6.14 -5.06
CA PHE A 63 -6.32 4.70 -4.76
C PHE A 63 -6.92 4.37 -3.40
N ARG A 64 -7.30 5.38 -2.62
CA ARG A 64 -8.02 5.26 -1.34
C ARG A 64 -7.29 4.40 -0.30
N PHE A 65 -5.96 4.48 -0.27
CA PHE A 65 -5.19 3.97 0.85
C PHE A 65 -5.61 4.70 2.12
N ASP A 66 -5.57 4.01 3.27
CA ASP A 66 -5.91 4.63 4.55
C ASP A 66 -4.84 5.64 4.96
N ASP A 67 -3.57 5.27 4.77
CA ASP A 67 -2.46 6.20 4.93
C ASP A 67 -1.35 5.96 3.89
N ALA A 68 -0.48 6.95 3.73
CA ALA A 68 0.72 6.85 2.92
C ALA A 68 1.73 7.93 3.30
N PHE A 69 3.01 7.62 3.12
CA PHE A 69 4.12 8.52 3.45
C PHE A 69 5.22 8.50 2.38
N ASN A 70 6.00 9.59 2.33
CA ASN A 70 7.14 9.70 1.44
C ASN A 70 8.39 9.19 2.15
N TYR A 71 8.83 7.95 1.84
CA TYR A 71 9.95 7.33 2.55
C TYR A 71 11.29 8.08 2.40
N LYS A 72 11.39 9.04 1.46
CA LYS A 72 12.59 9.87 1.30
C LYS A 72 12.62 11.09 2.21
N GLU A 73 11.49 11.45 2.80
CA GLU A 73 11.36 12.59 3.73
C GLU A 73 11.33 12.13 5.19
N GLU A 74 11.28 10.82 5.43
CA GLU A 74 11.31 10.24 6.78
C GLU A 74 12.74 10.05 7.29
N PRO A 75 13.14 10.68 8.41
CA PRO A 75 14.46 10.48 9.00
C PRO A 75 14.59 9.15 9.75
N ASP A 76 13.46 8.56 10.17
CA ASP A 76 13.38 7.28 10.88
C ASP A 76 12.17 6.50 10.35
N LEU A 77 12.44 5.41 9.62
CA LEU A 77 11.39 4.57 9.05
C LEU A 77 10.68 3.71 10.09
N ASP A 78 11.33 3.35 11.20
CA ASP A 78 10.68 2.60 12.27
C ASP A 78 9.68 3.47 13.00
N ALA A 79 9.99 4.76 13.18
CA ALA A 79 9.03 5.73 13.70
C ALA A 79 7.85 5.94 12.73
N ALA A 80 8.12 6.06 11.43
CA ALA A 80 7.09 6.24 10.40
C ALA A 80 6.14 5.04 10.25
N LEU A 81 6.58 3.83 10.64
CA LEU A 81 5.77 2.61 10.59
C LEU A 81 4.97 2.34 11.88
N LYS A 82 5.01 3.23 12.88
CA LYS A 82 4.19 3.15 14.09
C LYS A 82 2.88 3.89 13.88
N TRP A 83 1.91 3.21 13.29
CA TRP A 83 0.55 3.69 13.04
C TRP A 83 -0.49 2.77 13.69
#